data_AF-A0A7J0BLU3-F1
#
_entry.id   AF-A0A7J0BLU3-F1
#
_cell.length_a   1.000
_cell.length_b   1.000
_cell.length_c   1.000
_cell.angle_alpha   90.00
_cell.angle_beta   90.00
_cell.angle_gamma   90.00
#
_symmetry.space_group_name_H-M   'P 1'
#
loop_
_entity.id
_entity.type
_entity.pdbx_description
1 polymer ?
#
loop_
_entity_poly.entity_id
_entity_poly.type
_entity_poly.pdbx_seq_one_letter_code
_entity_poly.pdbx_strand_id
1 'polypeptide(L)'
;MSSPFRLFVYGTLKQGGEYHDRFCSDAVAVIPCLVQGRIFERPEGYPTLFVPPGIILAHGTADREADAARCNDPVPPHLSPQSYLEACPPWGHVFGQLMLFRKALPHMERLDALEDFFPGKPSMYERVLVPVWSQGQLLASWTYVSPHSHRFESDCRT
;
A
#
# COMPACT_ATOMS: atom_id res chain seq x y z
N MET A 1 14.01 -9.99 -16.86
CA MET A 1 14.06 -10.57 -15.50
C MET A 1 13.05 -9.79 -14.67
N SER A 2 12.09 -10.44 -13.99
CA SER A 2 11.08 -9.71 -13.22
C SER A 2 11.67 -9.22 -11.91
N SER A 3 11.50 -7.94 -11.59
CA SER A 3 11.96 -7.32 -10.36
C SER A 3 11.24 -7.89 -9.13
N PRO A 4 11.88 -7.88 -7.94
CA PRO A 4 11.20 -8.20 -6.69
C PRO A 4 10.12 -7.16 -6.41
N PHE A 5 9.03 -7.59 -5.77
CA PHE A 5 7.87 -6.76 -5.48
C PHE A 5 7.56 -6.75 -3.99
N ARG A 6 7.28 -5.55 -3.47
CA ARG A 6 6.86 -5.32 -2.08
C ARG A 6 5.42 -4.83 -2.07
N LEU A 7 4.59 -5.54 -1.34
CA LEU A 7 3.19 -5.19 -1.12
C LEU A 7 2.93 -5.01 0.37
N PHE A 8 2.39 -3.87 0.75
CA PHE A 8 1.84 -3.64 2.07
C PHE A 8 0.35 -4.00 2.04
N VAL A 9 -0.08 -4.81 3.00
CA VAL A 9 -1.49 -5.21 3.15
C VAL A 9 -1.98 -4.98 4.58
N TYR A 10 -3.22 -4.52 4.70
CA TYR A 10 -3.82 -4.12 5.98
C TYR A 10 -5.19 -4.78 6.25
N GLY A 11 -5.72 -5.56 5.32
CA GLY A 11 -7.05 -6.16 5.40
C GLY A 11 -7.10 -7.61 4.90
N THR A 12 -8.02 -7.89 3.97
CA THR A 12 -8.38 -9.23 3.45
C THR A 12 -7.24 -10.01 2.79
N LEU A 13 -6.16 -9.33 2.39
CA LEU A 13 -4.95 -9.96 1.84
C LEU A 13 -3.94 -10.40 2.91
N LYS A 14 -4.08 -9.96 4.17
CA LYS A 14 -3.21 -10.41 5.27
C LYS A 14 -3.29 -11.92 5.47
N GLN A 15 -2.25 -12.53 6.02
CA GLN A 15 -2.25 -13.94 6.40
C GLN A 15 -3.48 -14.29 7.27
N GLY A 16 -4.23 -15.31 6.86
CA GLY A 16 -5.52 -15.69 7.47
C GLY A 16 -6.73 -14.91 6.96
N GLY A 17 -6.53 -13.93 6.07
CA GLY A 17 -7.60 -13.21 5.38
C GLY A 17 -8.14 -13.97 4.17
N GLU A 18 -9.37 -13.62 3.77
CA GLU A 18 -10.15 -14.30 2.73
C GLU A 18 -9.41 -14.44 1.39
N TYR A 19 -8.60 -13.45 1.01
CA TYR A 19 -7.91 -13.44 -0.28
C TYR A 19 -6.46 -13.92 -0.19
N HIS A 20 -5.95 -14.22 1.00
CA HIS A 20 -4.53 -14.53 1.18
C HIS A 20 -4.08 -15.76 0.39
N ASP A 21 -4.75 -16.91 0.59
CA ASP A 21 -4.31 -18.18 0.00
C ASP A 21 -4.33 -18.14 -1.54
N ARG A 22 -5.28 -17.40 -2.10
CA ARG A 22 -5.42 -17.24 -3.54
C ARG A 22 -4.36 -16.31 -4.13
N PHE A 23 -4.04 -15.19 -3.48
CA PHE A 23 -3.25 -14.10 -4.10
C PHE A 23 -1.84 -13.92 -3.53
N CYS A 24 -1.57 -14.40 -2.32
CA CYS A 24 -0.37 -14.08 -1.55
C CYS A 24 0.34 -15.30 -0.94
N SER A 25 -0.15 -16.53 -1.18
CA SER A 25 0.40 -17.76 -0.57
C SER A 25 1.84 -18.09 -0.96
N ASP A 26 2.34 -17.54 -2.07
CA ASP A 26 3.71 -17.70 -2.57
C ASP A 26 4.63 -16.53 -2.20
N ALA A 27 4.19 -15.63 -1.31
CA ALA A 27 5.06 -14.62 -0.73
C ALA A 27 6.28 -15.29 -0.07
N VAL A 28 7.49 -14.83 -0.41
CA VAL A 28 8.73 -15.38 0.16
C VAL A 28 8.94 -14.99 1.61
N ALA A 29 8.31 -13.90 2.04
CA ALA A 29 8.28 -13.44 3.41
C ALA A 29 7.02 -12.62 3.65
N VAL A 30 6.52 -12.71 4.88
CA VAL A 30 5.41 -11.91 5.41
C VAL A 30 5.91 -11.29 6.71
N ILE A 31 6.11 -9.98 6.72
CA ILE A 31 6.79 -9.27 7.81
C ILE A 31 5.84 -8.23 8.42
N PRO A 32 5.64 -8.19 9.75
CA PRO A 32 4.89 -7.11 10.39
C PRO A 32 5.50 -5.74 10.06
N CYS A 33 4.65 -4.76 9.78
CA CYS A 33 5.07 -3.40 9.45
C CYS A 33 3.99 -2.37 9.76
N LEU A 34 4.37 -1.10 9.66
CA LEU A 34 3.50 0.05 9.84
C LEU A 34 3.51 0.93 8.60
N VAL A 35 2.37 1.52 8.28
CA VAL A 35 2.26 2.64 7.35
C VAL A 35 1.61 3.82 8.05
N GLN A 36 2.03 5.05 7.75
CA GLN A 36 1.28 6.24 8.15
C GLN A 36 -0.04 6.29 7.37
N GLY A 37 -1.15 6.42 8.10
CA GLY A 37 -2.47 6.42 7.50
C GLY A 37 -3.59 6.27 8.50
N ARG A 38 -4.79 6.04 7.97
CA ARG A 38 -6.02 5.75 8.72
C ARG A 38 -6.83 4.70 7.98
N ILE A 39 -7.44 3.77 8.72
CA ILE A 39 -8.43 2.85 8.19
C ILE A 39 -9.82 3.40 8.49
N PHE A 40 -10.70 3.35 7.50
CA PHE A 40 -12.13 3.56 7.68
C PHE A 40 -12.88 2.31 7.19
N GLU A 41 -13.96 1.96 7.88
CA GLU A 41 -14.89 0.95 7.39
C GLU A 41 -15.82 1.58 6.36
N ARG A 42 -15.87 1.02 5.17
CA ARG A 42 -16.89 1.44 4.21
C ARG A 42 -18.22 0.75 4.51
N PRO A 43 -19.37 1.33 4.11
CA PRO A 43 -20.69 0.70 4.28
C PRO A 43 -20.81 -0.68 3.63
N GLU A 44 -19.98 -0.97 2.63
CA GLU A 44 -19.96 -2.27 1.96
C GLU A 44 -19.19 -3.35 2.75
N GLY A 45 -18.66 -3.03 3.93
CA GLY A 45 -18.07 -4.00 4.87
C GLY A 45 -16.56 -4.23 4.75
N TYR A 46 -15.85 -3.44 3.93
CA TYR A 46 -14.40 -3.59 3.72
C TYR A 46 -13.60 -2.43 4.30
N PRO A 47 -12.48 -2.70 5.00
CA PRO A 47 -11.60 -1.65 5.49
C PRO A 47 -10.90 -0.96 4.31
N THR A 48 -10.76 0.35 4.40
CA THR A 48 -10.09 1.16 3.38
C THR A 48 -9.03 2.04 4.01
N LEU A 49 -7.82 1.96 3.47
CA LEU A 49 -6.70 2.78 3.90
C LEU A 49 -6.71 4.13 3.18
N PHE A 50 -6.49 5.19 3.95
CA PHE A 50 -6.07 6.49 3.46
C PHE A 50 -4.67 6.80 3.99
N VAL A 51 -3.87 7.44 3.16
CA VAL A 51 -2.51 7.86 3.50
C VAL A 51 -2.37 9.38 3.32
N PRO A 52 -1.48 10.04 4.09
CA PRO A 52 -1.15 11.44 3.86
C PRO A 52 -0.63 11.63 2.42
N PRO A 53 -1.14 12.61 1.64
CA PRO A 53 -0.64 12.85 0.28
C PRO A 53 0.86 13.11 0.23
N GLY A 54 1.42 13.76 1.26
CA GLY A 54 2.85 14.09 1.35
C GLY A 54 3.80 12.90 1.50
N ILE A 55 3.29 11.69 1.76
CA ILE A 55 4.13 10.47 1.82
C ILE A 55 4.03 9.59 0.58
N ILE A 56 3.17 9.94 -0.38
CA ILE A 56 3.03 9.18 -1.63
C ILE A 56 4.28 9.46 -2.49
N LEU A 57 5.05 8.40 -2.72
CA LEU A 57 6.28 8.45 -3.52
C LEU A 57 5.98 8.32 -5.01
N ALA A 58 4.93 7.59 -5.37
CA ALA A 58 4.48 7.39 -6.74
C ALA A 58 3.02 6.91 -6.78
N HIS A 59 2.33 7.23 -7.87
CA HIS A 59 1.08 6.55 -8.24
C HIS A 59 1.39 5.43 -9.23
N GLY A 60 0.62 4.35 -9.18
CA GLY A 60 0.73 3.23 -10.09
C GLY A 60 0.38 3.63 -11.52
N THR A 61 1.05 3.01 -12.48
CA THR A 61 0.93 3.24 -13.91
C THR A 61 0.53 1.96 -14.65
N ALA A 62 0.30 2.07 -15.95
CA ALA A 62 0.12 0.90 -16.81
C ALA A 62 1.40 0.08 -16.98
N ASP A 63 2.58 0.69 -16.79
CA ASP A 63 3.88 0.03 -16.86
C ASP A 63 4.23 -0.61 -15.52
N ARG A 64 3.79 -1.87 -15.36
CA ARG A 64 4.01 -2.64 -14.14
C ARG A 64 5.49 -3.00 -13.92
N GLU A 65 6.30 -3.09 -14.96
CA GLU A 65 7.72 -3.37 -14.81
C GLU A 65 8.45 -2.16 -14.23
N ALA A 66 8.17 -0.97 -14.77
CA ALA A 66 8.69 0.28 -14.23
C ALA A 66 8.23 0.49 -12.78
N ASP A 67 6.95 0.26 -12.49
CA ASP A 67 6.41 0.38 -11.14
C ASP A 67 7.08 -0.60 -10.16
N ALA A 68 7.27 -1.86 -10.57
CA ALA A 68 7.95 -2.86 -9.75
C ALA A 68 9.39 -2.44 -9.40
N ALA A 69 10.09 -1.81 -10.35
CA ALA A 69 11.45 -1.34 -10.13
C ALA A 69 11.52 -0.25 -9.05
N ARG A 70 10.47 0.60 -8.91
CA ARG A 70 10.43 1.69 -7.93
C ARG A 70 10.46 1.25 -6.48
N CYS A 71 10.17 -0.01 -6.17
CA CYS A 71 10.39 -0.51 -4.81
C CYS A 71 11.85 -0.35 -4.38
N ASN A 72 12.80 -0.45 -5.32
CA ASN A 72 14.23 -0.34 -5.05
C ASN A 72 14.72 1.10 -4.89
N ASP A 73 13.86 2.09 -5.17
CA ASP A 73 14.21 3.49 -4.99
C ASP A 73 14.38 3.78 -3.49
N PRO A 74 15.40 4.57 -3.11
CA PRO A 74 15.57 4.97 -1.73
C PRO A 74 14.39 5.85 -1.30
N VAL A 75 13.93 5.65 -0.06
CA VAL A 75 12.94 6.56 0.54
C VAL A 75 13.59 7.95 0.64
N PRO A 76 12.91 9.02 0.20
CA PRO A 76 13.47 10.37 0.23
C PRO A 76 13.93 10.78 1.63
N PRO A 77 15.09 11.46 1.76
CA PRO A 77 15.72 11.75 3.05
C PRO A 77 14.91 12.70 3.95
N HIS A 78 13.96 13.46 3.39
CA HIS A 78 13.06 14.30 4.17
C HIS A 78 12.04 13.49 4.99
N LEU A 79 11.82 12.20 4.65
CA LEU A 79 11.02 11.26 5.43
C LEU A 79 11.95 10.46 6.35
N SER A 80 12.46 11.10 7.39
CA SER A 80 13.33 10.42 8.37
C SER A 80 12.54 9.38 9.19
N PRO A 81 13.17 8.29 9.67
CA PRO A 81 12.57 7.36 10.63
C PRO A 81 11.86 8.04 11.81
N GLN A 82 12.51 9.05 12.39
CA GLN A 82 11.98 9.78 13.53
C GLN A 82 10.69 10.54 13.16
N SER A 83 10.74 11.39 12.14
CA SER A 83 9.57 12.15 11.68
C SER A 83 8.44 11.26 11.18
N TYR A 84 8.75 10.07 10.65
CA TYR A 84 7.75 9.11 10.18
C TYR A 84 7.01 8.40 11.33
N LEU A 85 7.71 8.13 12.44
CA LEU A 85 7.11 7.54 13.64
C LEU A 85 6.37 8.58 14.50
N GLU A 86 6.66 9.87 14.33
CA GLU A 86 5.91 10.98 14.91
C GLU A 86 4.69 11.32 14.03
N ALA A 87 3.76 10.38 13.83
CA ALA A 87 2.56 10.65 13.04
C ALA A 87 1.76 11.83 13.62
N CYS A 88 1.47 12.83 12.78
CA CYS A 88 0.73 14.02 13.17
C CYS A 88 -0.77 13.83 12.92
N PRO A 89 -1.65 14.17 13.89
CA PRO A 89 -3.09 14.22 13.68
C PRO A 89 -3.45 15.03 12.42
N PRO A 90 -4.41 14.58 11.59
CA PRO A 90 -5.27 13.42 11.83
C PRO A 90 -4.54 12.07 11.72
N TRP A 91 -3.46 11.97 10.98
CA TRP A 91 -2.81 10.69 10.66
C TRP A 91 -2.27 9.94 11.89
N GLY A 92 -2.34 8.61 11.82
CA GLY A 92 -1.73 7.70 12.80
C GLY A 92 -0.91 6.64 12.07
N HIS A 93 -0.74 5.48 12.71
CA HIS A 93 -0.12 4.31 12.09
C HIS A 93 -1.11 3.18 11.93
N VAL A 94 -1.06 2.54 10.77
CA VAL A 94 -1.84 1.36 10.44
C VAL A 94 -0.92 0.15 10.45
N PHE A 95 -1.26 -0.83 11.29
CA PHE A 95 -0.55 -2.10 11.39
C PHE A 95 -0.95 -3.04 10.24
N GLY A 96 0.04 -3.52 9.51
CA GLY A 96 -0.15 -4.40 8.38
C GLY A 96 0.97 -5.43 8.24
N GLN A 97 1.02 -6.03 7.06
CA GLN A 97 2.04 -6.98 6.67
C GLN A 97 2.69 -6.54 5.37
N LEU A 98 4.02 -6.62 5.35
CA LEU A 98 4.85 -6.42 4.17
C LEU A 98 5.10 -7.79 3.55
N MET A 99 4.58 -7.98 2.36
CA MET A 99 4.71 -9.20 1.58
C MET A 99 5.79 -9.00 0.51
N LEU A 100 6.71 -9.95 0.47
CA LEU A 100 7.79 -9.97 -0.51
C LEU A 100 7.50 -11.03 -1.56
N PHE A 101 7.58 -10.66 -2.82
CA PHE A 101 7.37 -11.58 -3.95
C PHE A 101 8.60 -11.60 -4.87
N ARG A 102 8.92 -12.78 -5.43
CA ARG A 102 10.07 -12.90 -6.34
C ARG A 102 9.83 -12.28 -7.72
N LYS A 103 8.58 -12.28 -8.19
CA LYS A 103 8.20 -11.85 -9.54
C LYS A 103 7.06 -10.86 -9.46
N ALA A 104 7.30 -9.59 -9.75
CA ALA A 104 6.28 -8.56 -9.64
C ALA A 104 5.06 -8.78 -10.55
N LEU A 105 5.28 -9.04 -11.84
CA LEU A 105 4.24 -8.92 -12.86
C LEU A 105 2.99 -9.79 -12.59
N PRO A 106 3.10 -11.10 -12.32
CA PRO A 106 1.91 -11.93 -12.10
C PRO A 106 1.11 -11.49 -10.86
N HIS A 107 1.77 -10.96 -9.83
CA HIS A 107 1.07 -10.45 -8.64
C HIS A 107 0.39 -9.13 -8.94
N MET A 108 1.10 -8.18 -9.55
CA MET A 108 0.55 -6.86 -9.85
C MET A 108 -0.66 -6.97 -10.77
N GLU A 109 -0.63 -7.82 -11.81
CA GLU A 109 -1.79 -8.05 -12.68
C GLU A 109 -3.01 -8.58 -11.91
N ARG A 110 -2.81 -9.62 -11.09
CA ARG A 110 -3.89 -10.26 -10.33
C ARG A 110 -4.45 -9.37 -9.23
N LEU A 111 -3.59 -8.60 -8.57
CA LEU A 111 -3.98 -7.67 -7.51
C LEU A 111 -4.68 -6.44 -8.09
N ASP A 112 -4.19 -5.88 -9.20
CA ASP A 112 -4.87 -4.77 -9.87
C ASP A 112 -6.29 -5.16 -10.28
N ALA A 113 -6.48 -6.39 -10.76
CA ALA A 113 -7.81 -6.90 -11.11
C ALA A 113 -8.70 -7.16 -9.88
N LEU A 114 -8.12 -7.56 -8.74
CA LEU A 114 -8.86 -7.76 -7.48
C LEU A 114 -9.33 -6.43 -6.88
N GLU A 115 -8.44 -5.44 -6.88
CA GLU A 115 -8.63 -4.14 -6.24
C GLU A 115 -9.27 -3.10 -7.18
N ASP A 116 -9.71 -3.55 -8.37
CA ASP A 116 -10.37 -2.74 -9.40
C ASP A 116 -9.55 -1.49 -9.77
N PHE A 117 -8.23 -1.67 -9.95
CA PHE A 117 -7.29 -0.62 -10.31
C PHE A 117 -7.06 -0.55 -11.82
N PHE A 118 -7.44 0.59 -12.39
CA PHE A 118 -7.26 0.92 -13.80
C PHE A 118 -6.51 2.26 -13.96
N PRO A 119 -5.22 2.24 -14.31
CA PRO A 119 -4.43 3.46 -14.44
C PRO A 119 -5.04 4.40 -15.51
N GLY A 120 -5.27 5.65 -15.14
CA GLY A 120 -5.89 6.67 -16.01
C GLY A 120 -7.40 6.55 -16.19
N LYS A 121 -8.08 5.68 -15.42
CA LYS A 121 -9.53 5.48 -15.43
C LYS A 121 -10.08 5.48 -14.01
N PRO A 122 -11.41 5.65 -13.82
CA PRO A 122 -12.04 5.44 -12.52
C PRO A 122 -11.70 4.06 -11.97
N SER A 123 -11.25 4.00 -10.73
CA SER A 123 -10.81 2.79 -10.02
C SER A 123 -11.42 2.78 -8.62
N MET A 124 -11.74 1.61 -8.06
CA MET A 124 -12.21 1.53 -6.66
C MET A 124 -11.08 1.90 -5.70
N TYR A 125 -9.89 1.35 -5.94
CA TYR A 125 -8.67 1.66 -5.22
C TYR A 125 -7.62 2.23 -6.15
N GLU A 126 -6.73 3.07 -5.60
CA GLU A 126 -5.52 3.52 -6.27
C GLU A 126 -4.33 2.73 -5.76
N ARG A 127 -3.50 2.25 -6.68
CA ARG A 127 -2.19 1.70 -6.33
C ARG A 127 -1.21 2.84 -6.10
N VAL A 128 -0.63 2.94 -4.91
CA VAL A 128 0.34 3.98 -4.55
C VAL A 128 1.59 3.37 -3.91
N LEU A 129 2.73 3.99 -4.15
CA LEU A 129 4.00 3.65 -3.53
C LEU A 129 4.19 4.53 -2.31
N VAL A 130 4.36 3.91 -1.14
CA VAL A 130 4.51 4.61 0.14
C VAL A 130 5.69 4.05 0.92
N PRO A 131 6.32 4.84 1.79
CA PRO A 131 7.23 4.30 2.79
C PRO A 131 6.43 3.43 3.77
N VAL A 132 7.01 2.31 4.18
CA VAL A 132 6.54 1.47 5.29
C VAL A 132 7.67 1.27 6.28
N TRP A 133 7.34 1.32 7.57
CA TRP A 133 8.28 1.04 8.64
C TRP A 133 8.28 -0.46 8.95
N SER A 134 9.42 -1.10 8.75
CA SER A 134 9.61 -2.52 9.06
C SER A 134 11.03 -2.76 9.56
N GLN A 135 11.18 -3.54 10.64
CA GLN A 135 12.48 -3.96 11.18
C GLN A 135 13.49 -2.81 11.38
N GLY A 136 13.03 -1.63 11.81
CA GLY A 136 13.91 -0.49 12.11
C GLY A 136 14.30 0.37 10.90
N GLN A 137 13.70 0.14 9.73
CA GLN A 137 14.00 0.88 8.50
C GLN A 137 12.73 1.25 7.73
N LEU A 138 12.83 2.29 6.90
CA LEU A 138 11.81 2.67 5.93
C LEU A 138 12.09 2.01 4.59
N LEU A 139 11.07 1.32 4.07
CA LEU A 139 11.12 0.64 2.78
C LEU A 139 9.99 1.18 1.89
N ALA A 140 10.26 1.43 0.61
CA ALA A 140 9.20 1.74 -0.35
C ALA A 140 8.37 0.47 -0.65
N SER A 141 7.04 0.55 -0.50
CA SER A 141 6.14 -0.57 -0.77
C SER A 141 4.90 -0.10 -1.49
N TRP A 142 4.43 -0.89 -2.44
CA TRP A 142 3.14 -0.66 -3.06
C TRP A 142 2.01 -1.03 -2.10
N THR A 143 0.90 -0.32 -2.18
CA THR A 143 -0.35 -0.61 -1.45
C THR A 143 -1.53 -0.10 -2.27
N TYR A 144 -2.73 -0.59 -1.94
CA TYR A 144 -3.99 -0.08 -2.49
C TYR A 144 -4.66 0.81 -1.45
N VAL A 145 -5.01 2.04 -1.84
CA VAL A 145 -5.65 3.05 -0.98
C VAL A 145 -6.95 3.52 -1.62
N SER A 146 -7.86 4.06 -0.83
CA SER A 146 -8.99 4.77 -1.44
C SER A 146 -8.49 5.95 -2.25
N PRO A 147 -9.10 6.26 -3.40
CA PRO A 147 -8.94 7.58 -4.00
C PRO A 147 -9.41 8.66 -3.02
N HIS A 148 -8.62 9.74 -2.92
CA HIS A 148 -9.03 10.94 -2.19
C HIS A 148 -10.24 11.55 -2.90
N SER A 149 -11.41 11.50 -2.26
CA SER A 149 -12.68 12.02 -2.81
C SER A 149 -13.30 13.05 -1.87
N HIS A 150 -14.31 13.79 -2.31
CA HIS A 150 -15.07 14.71 -1.41
C HIS A 150 -15.61 14.03 -0.15
N ARG A 151 -15.83 12.72 -0.20
CA ARG A 151 -16.20 11.89 0.95
C ARG A 151 -15.08 11.78 1.98
N PHE A 152 -13.83 11.59 1.53
CA PHE A 152 -12.65 11.62 2.39
C PHE A 152 -12.50 12.96 3.12
N GLU A 153 -12.73 14.08 2.44
CA GLU A 153 -12.67 15.40 3.10
C GLU A 153 -13.74 15.59 4.17
N SER A 154 -14.86 14.88 4.07
CA SER A 154 -15.94 14.91 5.06
C SER A 154 -15.58 14.04 6.26
N ASP A 155 -15.06 12.83 6.01
CA ASP A 155 -14.67 11.85 7.04
C ASP A 155 -13.40 12.28 7.81
N CYS A 156 -12.56 13.14 7.23
CA CYS A 156 -11.40 13.75 7.91
C CYS A 156 -11.72 15.01 8.72
N ARG A 157 -12.91 15.61 8.58
CA ARG A 157 -13.34 16.81 9.33
C ARG A 157 -14.05 16.48 10.65
N THR A 158 -14.44 15.22 10.85
CA THR A 158 -15.01 14.68 12.10
C THR A 158 -13.95 14.03 12.97
#